data_AF-A0A6A2WJW0-F1
#
_entry.id   AF-A0A6A2WJW0-F1
#
_cell.length_a   1.000
_cell.length_b   1.000
_cell.length_c   1.000
_cell.angle_alpha   90.00
_cell.angle_beta   90.00
_cell.angle_gamma   90.00
#
_symmetry.space_group_name_H-M   'P 1'
#
loop_
_entity.id
_entity.type
_entity.pdbx_description
1 polymer ?
#
loop_
_entity_poly.entity_id
_entity_poly.type
_entity_poly.pdbx_seq_one_letter_code
_entity_poly.pdbx_strand_id
1 'polypeptide(L)'
;MADYHFVYKDAEGASTQWDDIQRKLGNLPPKPPAFKPPPFEPAPDPDSAPKDKSWIDQKTEEELQDLEDDLDDDRFLEEYRKKRLADMRKAAKVSKYGSVMQISGSDFVREVSQAPQNVWVVVLLYKEGFVDRTLQV
;
A
#
# COMPACT_ATOMS: atom_id res chain seq x y z
N MET A 1 18.19 -26.07 26.40
CA MET A 1 18.27 -25.73 24.97
C MET A 1 17.04 -26.35 24.33
N ALA A 2 16.15 -25.54 23.74
CA ALA A 2 14.99 -26.07 23.03
C ALA A 2 15.47 -26.62 21.68
N ASP A 3 15.24 -27.90 21.44
CA ASP A 3 15.66 -28.59 20.22
C ASP A 3 14.61 -28.35 19.12
N TYR A 4 14.85 -27.35 18.28
CA TYR A 4 13.92 -26.97 17.21
C TYR A 4 13.99 -27.97 16.05
N HIS A 5 13.08 -28.95 16.07
CA HIS A 5 12.88 -29.85 14.93
C HIS A 5 12.01 -29.16 13.87
N PHE A 6 12.62 -28.74 12.76
CA PHE A 6 11.91 -28.20 11.60
C PHE A 6 11.44 -29.35 10.69
N VAL A 7 10.13 -29.58 10.62
CA VAL A 7 9.53 -30.52 9.67
C VAL A 7 9.16 -29.76 8.40
N TYR A 8 9.86 -30.04 7.30
CA TYR A 8 9.52 -29.48 5.99
C TYR A 8 8.12 -29.94 5.56
N LYS A 9 7.30 -28.97 5.16
CA LYS A 9 6.04 -29.15 4.44
C LYS A 9 6.01 -28.16 3.29
N ASP A 10 5.57 -28.60 2.13
CA ASP A 10 5.26 -27.74 0.99
C ASP A 10 4.08 -26.79 1.29
N ALA A 11 3.84 -25.83 0.40
CA ALA A 11 2.79 -24.83 0.55
C ALA A 11 1.38 -25.42 0.74
N GLU A 12 1.16 -26.64 0.22
CA GLU A 12 -0.10 -27.39 0.34
C GLU A 12 -0.07 -28.47 1.43
N GLY A 13 1.05 -28.65 2.15
CA GLY A 13 1.23 -29.68 3.18
C GLY A 13 1.11 -31.14 2.69
N ALA A 14 1.22 -31.36 1.38
CA ALA A 14 0.97 -32.61 0.68
C ALA A 14 2.24 -33.37 0.27
N SER A 15 3.43 -32.75 0.30
CA SER A 15 4.70 -33.40 -0.02
C SER A 15 5.79 -33.17 1.03
N THR A 16 6.70 -34.14 1.13
CA THR A 16 7.91 -34.03 1.94
C THR A 16 9.07 -33.50 1.10
N GLN A 17 10.15 -33.08 1.77
CA GLN A 17 11.37 -32.62 1.11
C GLN A 17 11.95 -33.70 0.18
N TRP A 18 11.78 -34.98 0.54
CA TRP A 18 12.26 -36.11 -0.25
C TRP A 18 11.49 -36.25 -1.56
N ASP A 19 10.18 -36.09 -1.53
CA ASP A 19 9.32 -36.16 -2.71
C ASP A 19 9.67 -35.08 -3.73
N ASP A 20 9.97 -33.87 -3.26
CA ASP A 20 10.33 -32.74 -4.11
C ASP A 20 11.70 -32.93 -4.76
N ILE A 21 12.67 -33.47 -4.02
CA ILE A 21 14.00 -33.84 -4.56
C ILE A 21 13.85 -34.93 -5.63
N GLN A 22 13.01 -35.94 -5.41
CA GLN A 22 12.79 -37.00 -6.40
C GLN A 22 12.08 -36.49 -7.67
N ARG A 23 11.14 -35.54 -7.55
CA ARG A 23 10.55 -34.86 -8.71
C ARG A 23 11.58 -34.03 -9.47
N LYS A 24 12.46 -33.30 -8.75
CA LYS A 24 13.56 -32.53 -9.37
C LYS A 24 14.55 -33.41 -10.12
N LEU A 25 14.80 -34.62 -9.61
CA LEU A 25 15.65 -35.63 -10.24
C LEU A 25 14.94 -36.44 -11.34
N GLY A 26 13.65 -36.22 -11.58
CA GLY A 26 12.86 -36.90 -12.61
C GLY A 26 12.39 -38.32 -12.25
N ASN A 27 12.53 -38.73 -10.99
CA ASN A 27 12.14 -40.06 -10.52
C ASN A 27 10.64 -40.17 -10.15
N LEU A 28 9.99 -39.03 -9.86
CA LEU A 28 8.55 -38.96 -9.58
C LEU A 28 7.82 -38.08 -10.61
N PRO A 29 6.54 -38.33 -10.88
CA PRO A 29 5.73 -37.49 -11.76
C PRO A 29 5.57 -36.06 -11.18
N PRO A 30 5.41 -35.05 -12.06
CA PRO A 30 5.22 -33.67 -11.66
C PRO A 30 3.94 -33.49 -10.83
N LYS A 31 3.99 -32.58 -9.86
CA LYS A 31 2.86 -32.31 -8.95
C LYS A 31 1.69 -31.68 -9.73
N PRO A 32 0.42 -32.01 -9.40
CA PRO A 32 -0.73 -31.34 -10.00
C PRO A 32 -0.66 -29.82 -9.79
N PRO A 33 -1.14 -29.01 -10.74
CA PRO A 33 -1.14 -27.56 -10.61
C PRO A 33 -1.97 -27.13 -9.40
N ALA A 34 -1.44 -26.16 -8.64
CA ALA A 34 -2.15 -25.59 -7.50
C ALA A 34 -3.51 -25.02 -7.93
N PHE A 35 -4.57 -25.39 -7.21
CA PHE A 35 -5.90 -24.83 -7.43
C PHE A 35 -5.88 -23.34 -7.11
N LYS A 36 -6.13 -22.49 -8.11
CA LYS A 36 -6.32 -21.05 -7.92
C LYS A 36 -7.82 -20.78 -7.97
N PRO A 37 -8.47 -20.34 -6.88
CA PRO A 37 -9.84 -19.88 -6.96
C PRO A 37 -9.92 -18.70 -7.95
N PRO A 38 -11.06 -18.52 -8.64
CA PRO A 38 -11.25 -17.36 -9.50
C PRO A 38 -11.10 -16.07 -8.68
N PRO A 39 -10.62 -14.97 -9.30
CA PRO A 39 -10.63 -13.66 -8.68
C PRO A 39 -12.04 -13.34 -8.15
N PHE A 40 -12.11 -12.80 -6.95
CA PHE A 40 -13.36 -12.36 -6.36
C PHE A 40 -13.97 -11.25 -7.22
N GLU A 41 -15.22 -11.46 -7.68
CA GLU A 41 -16.03 -10.42 -8.33
C GLU A 41 -17.11 -9.97 -7.32
N PRO A 42 -17.11 -8.70 -6.86
CA PRO A 42 -18.20 -8.19 -6.05
C PRO A 42 -19.50 -8.20 -6.86
N ALA A 43 -20.60 -8.63 -6.23
CA ALA A 43 -21.92 -8.58 -6.86
C ALA A 43 -22.25 -7.13 -7.28
N PRO A 44 -22.92 -6.92 -8.43
CA PRO A 44 -23.32 -5.58 -8.85
C PRO A 44 -24.32 -5.03 -7.83
N ASP A 45 -23.90 -3.99 -7.12
CA ASP A 45 -24.76 -3.22 -6.22
C ASP A 45 -25.69 -2.35 -7.06
N PRO A 46 -27.03 -2.47 -6.94
CA PRO A 46 -27.97 -1.62 -7.67
C PRO A 46 -27.74 -0.12 -7.39
N ASP A 47 -27.17 0.24 -6.24
CA ASP A 47 -26.87 1.63 -5.89
C ASP A 47 -25.57 2.16 -6.55
N SER A 48 -24.76 1.28 -7.16
CA SER A 48 -23.58 1.66 -7.96
C SER A 48 -23.89 1.87 -9.44
N ALA A 49 -25.15 1.67 -9.87
CA ALA A 49 -25.54 1.94 -11.25
C ALA A 49 -25.49 3.46 -11.54
N PRO A 50 -25.03 3.88 -12.74
CA PRO A 50 -25.06 5.29 -13.14
C PRO A 50 -26.49 5.83 -13.07
N LYS A 51 -26.67 6.91 -12.29
CA LYS A 51 -27.94 7.66 -12.20
C LYS A 51 -28.16 8.44 -13.50
N ASP A 52 -28.57 7.73 -14.55
CA ASP A 52 -28.86 8.29 -15.88
C ASP A 52 -30.21 9.02 -15.93
N LYS A 53 -30.46 9.76 -17.01
CA LYS A 53 -31.70 10.55 -17.20
C LYS A 53 -32.98 9.74 -16.99
N SER A 54 -32.99 8.47 -17.42
CA SER A 54 -34.14 7.57 -17.23
C SER A 54 -34.41 7.21 -15.77
N TRP A 55 -33.42 7.31 -14.88
CA TRP A 55 -33.58 7.12 -13.43
C TRP A 55 -34.24 8.35 -12.78
N ILE A 56 -33.90 9.55 -13.26
CA ILE A 56 -34.50 10.82 -12.83
C ILE A 56 -35.95 10.90 -13.30
N ASP A 57 -36.24 10.50 -14.53
CA ASP A 57 -37.60 10.54 -15.12
C ASP A 57 -38.59 9.58 -14.43
N GLN A 58 -38.11 8.60 -13.67
CA GLN A 58 -38.94 7.65 -12.91
C GLN A 58 -39.28 8.14 -11.50
N LYS A 59 -38.70 9.27 -11.06
CA LYS A 59 -38.91 9.83 -9.73
C LYS A 59 -40.09 10.79 -9.69
N THR A 60 -40.77 10.82 -8.55
CA THR A 60 -41.84 11.78 -8.28
C THR A 60 -41.28 13.14 -7.86
N GLU A 61 -42.07 14.20 -8.00
CA GLU A 61 -41.65 15.58 -7.70
C GLU A 61 -41.08 15.75 -6.28
N GLU A 62 -41.68 15.07 -5.30
CA GLU A 62 -41.24 15.08 -3.91
C GLU A 62 -39.87 14.40 -3.74
N GLU A 63 -39.65 13.26 -4.40
CA GLU A 63 -38.35 12.57 -4.39
C GLU A 63 -37.26 13.37 -5.12
N LEU A 64 -37.63 14.18 -6.12
CA LEU A 64 -36.68 15.05 -6.85
C LEU A 64 -36.22 16.24 -6.00
N GLN A 65 -37.10 16.81 -5.16
CA GLN A 65 -36.73 17.87 -4.22
C GLN A 65 -35.79 17.36 -3.13
N ASP A 66 -36.09 16.19 -2.54
CA ASP A 66 -35.20 15.56 -1.57
C ASP A 66 -33.81 15.26 -2.18
N LEU A 67 -33.78 14.83 -3.45
CA LEU A 67 -32.53 14.60 -4.17
C LEU A 67 -31.76 15.87 -4.50
N GLU A 68 -32.43 17.02 -4.71
CA GLU A 68 -31.78 18.30 -4.94
C GLU A 68 -31.00 18.76 -3.70
N ASP A 69 -31.63 18.67 -2.52
CA ASP A 69 -31.00 18.98 -1.24
C ASP A 69 -29.80 18.06 -0.95
N ASP A 70 -29.95 16.74 -1.15
CA ASP A 70 -28.86 15.76 -0.99
C ASP A 70 -27.69 16.04 -1.95
N LEU A 71 -27.97 16.40 -3.21
CA LEU A 71 -26.94 16.68 -4.22
C LEU A 71 -26.19 17.98 -3.95
N ASP A 72 -26.86 19.01 -3.44
CA ASP A 72 -26.22 20.26 -3.04
C ASP A 72 -25.37 20.09 -1.78
N ASP A 73 -25.81 19.27 -0.81
CA ASP A 73 -25.00 18.86 0.34
C ASP A 73 -23.77 18.04 -0.07
N ASP A 74 -23.91 17.10 -1.00
CA ASP A 74 -22.80 16.32 -1.54
C ASP A 74 -21.78 17.21 -2.29
N ARG A 75 -22.25 18.17 -3.09
CA ARG A 75 -21.37 19.15 -3.76
C ARG A 75 -20.60 19.98 -2.74
N PHE A 76 -21.27 20.47 -1.71
CA PHE A 76 -20.63 21.23 -0.65
C PHE A 76 -19.57 20.39 0.10
N LEU A 77 -19.89 19.15 0.44
CA LEU A 77 -18.98 18.20 1.07
C LEU A 77 -17.77 17.89 0.19
N GLU A 78 -17.97 17.71 -1.12
CA GLU A 78 -16.88 17.53 -2.08
C GLU A 78 -15.97 18.74 -2.18
N GLU A 79 -16.54 19.94 -2.28
CA GLU A 79 -15.77 21.18 -2.32
C GLU A 79 -14.97 21.37 -1.03
N TYR A 80 -15.57 21.07 0.11
CA TYR A 80 -14.90 21.11 1.41
C TYR A 80 -13.75 20.10 1.49
N ARG A 81 -13.97 18.85 1.03
CA ARG A 81 -12.91 17.83 0.93
C ARG A 81 -11.77 18.28 0.03
N LYS A 82 -12.09 18.81 -1.16
CA LYS A 82 -11.09 19.34 -2.11
C LYS A 82 -10.30 20.49 -1.49
N LYS A 83 -10.96 21.43 -0.82
CA LYS A 83 -10.34 22.57 -0.13
C LYS A 83 -9.41 22.11 0.99
N ARG A 84 -9.87 21.23 1.88
CA ARG A 84 -9.05 20.66 2.97
C ARG A 84 -7.83 19.92 2.44
N LEU A 85 -7.99 19.11 1.40
CA LEU A 85 -6.88 18.39 0.78
C LEU A 85 -5.89 19.35 0.12
N ALA A 86 -6.38 20.39 -0.54
CA ALA A 86 -5.52 21.42 -1.13
C ALA A 86 -4.72 22.18 -0.07
N ASP A 87 -5.33 22.52 1.06
CA ASP A 87 -4.66 23.20 2.18
C ASP A 87 -3.60 22.29 2.84
N MET A 88 -3.91 21.02 3.06
CA MET A 88 -2.93 20.03 3.53
C MET A 88 -1.76 19.86 2.55
N ARG A 89 -2.04 19.83 1.24
CA ARG A 89 -0.99 19.76 0.20
C ARG A 89 -0.13 21.01 0.18
N LYS A 90 -0.72 22.21 0.33
CA LYS A 90 0.04 23.47 0.43
C LYS A 90 0.97 23.47 1.65
N ALA A 91 0.47 23.01 2.79
CA ALA A 91 1.29 22.88 4.00
C ALA A 91 2.44 21.87 3.82
N ALA A 92 2.20 20.76 3.14
CA ALA A 92 3.23 19.76 2.83
C ALA A 92 4.24 20.22 1.76
N LYS A 93 3.84 21.10 0.84
CA LYS A 93 4.68 21.60 -0.26
C LYS A 93 5.68 22.69 0.15
N VAL A 94 5.63 23.17 1.39
CA VAL A 94 6.69 24.01 1.94
C VAL A 94 7.91 23.11 2.21
N SER A 95 8.67 22.82 1.16
CA SER A 95 9.92 22.06 1.23
C SER A 95 10.93 22.86 2.06
N LYS A 96 10.95 22.60 3.36
CA LYS A 96 11.94 23.17 4.30
C LYS A 96 13.35 22.63 4.06
N TYR A 97 13.47 21.47 3.41
CA TYR A 97 14.72 20.76 3.15
C TYR A 97 14.74 20.29 1.69
N GLY A 98 15.91 20.29 1.05
CA GLY A 98 16.03 19.98 -0.39
C GLY A 98 17.41 19.48 -0.85
N SER A 99 18.38 19.39 0.06
CA SER A 99 19.72 18.85 -0.23
C SER A 99 20.21 18.00 0.94
N VAL A 100 21.07 17.04 0.65
CA VAL A 100 21.75 16.21 1.67
C VAL A 100 23.00 16.97 2.13
N MET A 101 23.09 17.25 3.43
CA MET A 101 24.27 17.87 4.04
C MET A 101 25.10 16.80 4.75
N GLN A 102 26.41 16.81 4.51
CA GLN A 102 27.33 15.97 5.28
C GLN A 102 27.55 16.60 6.65
N ILE A 103 27.41 15.80 7.71
CA ILE A 103 27.62 16.23 9.08
C ILE A 103 28.82 15.50 9.68
N SER A 104 29.59 16.22 10.49
CA SER A 104 30.67 15.63 11.28
C SER A 104 30.13 15.02 12.57
N GLY A 105 30.91 14.15 13.24
CA GLY A 105 30.51 13.57 14.52
C GLY A 105 30.23 14.61 15.61
N SER A 106 30.93 15.76 15.60
CA SER A 106 30.69 16.85 16.54
C SER A 106 29.37 17.59 16.30
N ASP A 107 28.87 17.61 15.07
CA ASP A 107 27.61 18.28 14.72
C ASP A 107 26.38 17.37 14.90
N PHE A 108 26.58 16.06 15.06
CA PHE A 108 25.49 15.07 15.16
C PHE A 108 24.48 15.40 16.26
N VAL A 109 24.96 15.82 17.45
CA VAL A 109 24.07 16.13 18.58
C VAL A 109 23.18 17.32 18.28
N ARG A 110 23.73 18.36 17.64
CA ARG A 110 22.99 19.58 17.29
C ARG A 110 21.96 19.30 16.18
N GLU A 111 22.38 18.61 15.12
CA GLU A 111 21.54 18.45 13.93
C GLU A 111 20.52 17.30 14.06
N VAL A 112 20.82 16.26 14.86
CA VAL A 112 19.98 15.06 14.97
C VAL A 112 19.28 15.00 16.33
N SER A 113 20.03 15.12 17.43
CA SER A 113 19.47 14.96 18.78
C SER A 113 18.69 16.18 19.26
N GLN A 114 19.02 17.38 18.77
CA GLN A 114 18.34 18.63 19.12
C GLN A 114 17.37 19.13 18.03
N ALA A 115 17.04 18.28 17.06
CA ALA A 115 16.09 18.64 16.02
C ALA A 115 14.67 18.87 16.59
N PRO A 116 13.87 19.79 16.00
CA PRO A 116 12.49 20.00 16.43
C PRO A 116 11.65 18.73 16.25
N GLN A 117 10.72 18.48 17.17
CA GLN A 117 9.90 17.25 17.17
C GLN A 117 8.97 17.12 15.95
N ASN A 118 8.77 18.21 15.19
CA ASN A 118 7.97 18.24 13.97
C ASN A 118 8.83 18.07 12.70
N VAL A 119 10.05 17.55 12.84
CA VAL A 119 11.00 17.31 11.74
C VAL A 119 11.50 15.88 11.84
N TRP A 120 11.47 15.17 10.72
CA TRP A 120 12.09 13.85 10.60
C TRP A 120 13.54 14.02 10.15
N VAL A 121 14.48 13.45 10.89
CA VAL A 121 15.90 13.47 10.55
C VAL A 121 16.31 12.06 10.10
N VAL A 122 16.85 11.97 8.88
CA VAL A 122 17.39 10.73 8.32
C VAL A 122 18.90 10.88 8.23
N VAL A 123 19.64 9.99 8.89
CA VAL A 123 21.10 9.99 8.88
C VAL A 123 21.61 8.80 8.09
N LEU A 124 22.43 9.07 7.07
CA LEU A 124 23.15 8.05 6.32
C LEU A 124 24.60 8.02 6.79
N LEU A 125 24.96 7.02 7.60
CA LEU A 125 26.35 6.76 7.95
C LEU A 125 26.99 5.93 6.84
N TYR A 126 28.00 6.49 6.16
CA TYR A 126 28.72 5.81 5.10
C TYR A 126 30.23 5.94 5.30
N LYS A 127 30.97 5.03 4.67
CA LYS A 127 32.44 5.08 4.57
C LYS A 127 32.80 4.97 3.10
N GLU A 128 33.62 5.90 2.60
CA GLU A 128 34.13 5.82 1.22
C GLU A 128 34.88 4.50 1.01
N GLY A 129 34.54 3.80 -0.08
CA GLY A 129 35.21 2.56 -0.49
C GLY A 129 34.41 1.26 -0.34
N PHE A 130 33.18 1.30 0.21
CA PHE A 130 32.27 0.16 0.08
C PHE A 130 31.48 0.29 -1.23
N VAL A 131 32.03 -0.29 -2.30
CA VAL A 131 31.24 -0.68 -3.47
C VAL A 131 30.32 -1.78 -3.01
N ASP A 132 29.03 -1.47 -2.89
CA ASP A 132 28.00 -2.47 -2.62
C ASP A 132 28.18 -3.62 -3.62
N ARG A 133 28.50 -4.81 -3.10
CA ARG A 133 28.66 -6.00 -3.95
C ARG A 133 27.27 -6.35 -4.43
N THR A 134 27.02 -5.96 -5.67
CA THR A 134 26.07 -6.49 -6.63
C THR A 134 25.19 -7.60 -6.07
N LEU A 135 23.89 -7.33 -5.95
CA LEU A 135 22.86 -8.36 -5.93
C LEU A 135 23.11 -9.27 -7.14
N GLN A 136 23.67 -10.46 -6.90
CA GLN A 136 23.71 -11.50 -7.91
C GLN A 136 22.27 -12.02 -8.06
N VAL A 137 21.70 -11.70 -9.22
CA VAL A 137 20.51 -12.34 -9.79
C VAL A 137 20.81 -13.80 -10.09
#